data_AF-A0A933DRW6-F1
#
_entry.id   AF-A0A933DRW6-F1
#
_cell.length_a   1.000
_cell.length_b   1.000
_cell.length_c   1.000
_cell.angle_alpha   90.00
_cell.angle_beta   90.00
_cell.angle_gamma   90.00
#
_symmetry.space_group_name_H-M   'P 1'
#
loop_
_entity.id
_entity.type
_entity.pdbx_description
1 polymer ?
#
loop_
_entity_poly.entity_id
_entity_poly.type
_entity_poly.pdbx_seq_one_letter_code
_entity_poly.pdbx_strand_id
1 'polypeptide(L)' 'MALATTQGKDFALRALAERREWSKTRERIDNGRGYAGDPMHFDCITCGGDIVVPENYINRPKLCRECTALKDAGWLE' A
#
# COMPACT_ATOMS: atom_id res chain seq x y z
N MET A 1 -14.11 -0.26 -16.73
CA MET A 1 -14.80 0.69 -15.85
C MET A 1 -15.47 -0.11 -14.73
N ALA A 2 -14.95 -0.08 -13.52
CA ALA A 2 -15.70 -0.58 -12.36
C ALA A 2 -16.74 0.49 -12.00
N LEU A 3 -18.02 0.12 -11.92
CA LEU A 3 -19.07 1.01 -11.48
C LEU A 3 -18.79 1.37 -10.01
N ALA A 4 -18.26 2.56 -9.78
CA ALA A 4 -18.00 3.09 -8.45
C ALA A 4 -19.34 3.34 -7.73
N THR A 5 -19.85 2.33 -7.03
CA THR A 5 -21.06 2.45 -6.21
C THR A 5 -20.71 3.04 -4.83
N THR A 6 -21.68 3.69 -4.20
CA THR A 6 -21.55 4.19 -2.82
C THR A 6 -21.23 3.06 -1.84
N GLN A 7 -21.88 1.91 -1.98
CA GLN A 7 -21.61 0.71 -1.19
C GLN A 7 -20.16 0.22 -1.37
N GLY A 8 -19.66 0.23 -2.61
CA GLY A 8 -18.27 -0.16 -2.91
C GLY A 8 -17.26 0.80 -2.28
N LYS A 9 -17.54 2.11 -2.33
CA LYS A 9 -16.73 3.13 -1.66
C LYS A 9 -16.67 2.89 -0.14
N ASP A 10 -17.82 2.73 0.50
CA ASP A 10 -17.90 2.54 1.95
C ASP A 10 -17.18 1.27 2.40
N PHE A 11 -17.36 0.17 1.67
CA PHE A 11 -16.66 -1.08 1.94
C PHE A 11 -15.14 -0.91 1.82
N ALA A 12 -14.68 -0.26 0.75
CA ALA A 12 -13.25 -0.07 0.50
C ALA A 12 -12.59 0.86 1.53
N LEU A 13 -13.31 1.88 2.02
CA LEU A 13 -12.85 2.76 3.08
C LEU A 13 -12.78 2.06 4.45
N ARG A 14 -13.75 1.17 4.76
CA ARG A 14 -13.67 0.33 5.97
C ARG A 14 -12.48 -0.62 5.92
N ALA A 15 -12.29 -1.32 4.81
CA ALA A 15 -11.14 -2.18 4.61
C ALA A 15 -9.81 -1.40 4.70
N LEU A 16 -9.77 -0.15 4.21
CA LEU A 16 -8.61 0.71 4.39
C LEU A 16 -8.34 1.04 5.86
N ALA A 17 -9.38 1.32 6.65
CA ALA A 17 -9.24 1.60 8.08
C ALA A 17 -8.69 0.39 8.84
N GLU A 18 -9.22 -0.81 8.57
CA GLU A 18 -8.72 -2.06 9.16
C GLU A 18 -7.25 -2.31 8.82
N ARG A 19 -6.86 -2.11 7.55
CA ARG A 19 -5.45 -2.21 7.14
C ARG A 19 -4.56 -1.20 7.85
N ARG A 20 -5.01 0.04 8.05
CA ARG A 20 -4.25 1.05 8.80
C ARG A 20 -3.99 0.60 10.22
N GLU A 21 -4.97 0.02 10.90
CA GLU A 21 -4.79 -0.50 12.25
C GLU A 21 -3.82 -1.68 12.27
N TRP A 22 -3.98 -2.64 11.36
CA TRP A 22 -3.06 -3.78 11.26
C TRP A 22 -1.62 -3.35 10.95
N SER A 23 -1.43 -2.36 10.08
CA SER A 23 -0.11 -1.86 9.72
C SER A 23 0.64 -1.15 10.84
N LYS A 24 -0.05 -0.71 11.92
CA LYS A 24 0.62 -0.13 13.10
C LYS A 24 1.42 -1.17 13.89
N THR A 25 0.97 -2.43 13.89
CA THR A 25 1.62 -3.52 14.65
C THR A 25 2.56 -4.35 13.80
N ARG A 26 2.62 -4.09 12.49
CA ARG A 26 3.51 -4.75 11.54
C ARG A 26 4.98 -4.41 11.81
N GLU A 27 5.84 -5.43 11.81
CA GLU A 27 7.28 -5.22 11.80
C GLU A 27 7.75 -4.68 10.43
N ARG A 28 8.55 -3.62 10.45
CA ARG A 28 9.10 -3.00 9.24
C ARG A 28 10.38 -3.71 8.85
N ILE A 29 10.49 -4.03 7.56
CA ILE A 29 11.67 -4.69 7.01
C ILE A 29 12.72 -3.63 6.69
N ASP A 30 13.91 -3.82 7.24
CA ASP A 30 15.08 -3.00 6.96
C ASP A 30 15.82 -3.59 5.75
N ASN A 31 15.73 -2.90 4.60
CA ASN A 31 16.40 -3.32 3.37
C ASN A 31 17.93 -3.43 3.52
N GLY A 32 18.54 -2.75 4.50
CA GLY A 32 19.98 -2.85 4.76
C GLY A 32 20.42 -4.18 5.35
N ARG A 33 19.48 -5.01 5.82
CA ARG A 33 19.74 -6.35 6.38
C ARG A 33 19.61 -7.48 5.36
N GLY A 34 19.06 -7.20 4.18
CA GLY A 34 18.90 -8.18 3.11
C GLY A 34 20.20 -8.51 2.39
N TYR A 35 20.18 -9.58 1.61
CA TYR A 35 21.25 -9.94 0.68
C TYR A 35 21.06 -9.20 -0.65
N ALA A 36 22.16 -9.08 -1.42
CA ALA A 36 22.07 -8.59 -2.80
C ALA A 36 21.14 -9.52 -3.61
N GLY A 37 20.22 -8.93 -4.35
CA GLY A 37 19.16 -9.65 -5.07
C GLY A 37 17.85 -9.81 -4.29
N ASP A 38 17.81 -9.48 -3.00
CA ASP A 38 16.55 -9.49 -2.24
C ASP A 38 15.61 -8.37 -2.72
N PRO A 39 14.28 -8.58 -2.66
CA PRO A 39 13.33 -7.53 -2.97
C PRO A 39 13.45 -6.37 -1.99
N MET A 40 13.12 -5.18 -2.48
CA MET A 40 13.08 -3.97 -1.67
C MET A 40 11.69 -3.78 -1.08
N HIS A 41 11.65 -3.48 0.21
CA HIS A 41 10.43 -3.21 0.96
C HIS A 41 10.27 -1.71 1.20
N PHE A 42 9.08 -1.19 0.96
CA PHE A 42 8.71 0.20 1.22
C PHE A 42 7.37 0.26 1.93
N ASP A 43 7.17 1.28 2.77
CA ASP A 43 5.89 1.50 3.44
C ASP A 43 4.98 2.41 2.62
N CYS A 44 3.72 2.00 2.45
CA CYS A 44 2.68 2.84 1.88
C CYS A 44 2.38 4.04 2.78
N ILE A 45 2.44 5.26 2.24
CA ILE A 45 2.18 6.49 3.03
C ILE A 45 0.73 6.60 3.52
N THR A 46 -0.22 5.93 2.86
CA THR A 46 -1.65 6.04 3.19
C THR A 46 -2.11 4.99 4.19
N CYS A 47 -1.66 3.74 4.03
CA CYS A 47 -2.11 2.63 4.88
C CYS A 47 -1.02 2.05 5.77
N GLY A 48 0.27 2.34 5.54
CA GLY A 48 1.39 1.71 6.25
C GLY A 48 1.67 0.26 5.84
N GLY A 49 0.98 -0.24 4.81
CA GLY A 49 1.18 -1.58 4.27
C GLY A 49 2.51 -1.72 3.53
N ASP A 50 2.99 -2.95 3.45
CA ASP A 50 4.21 -3.29 2.72
C ASP A 50 4.03 -3.14 1.22
N ILE A 51 5.04 -2.56 0.58
CA ILE A 51 5.18 -2.49 -0.85
C ILE A 51 6.48 -3.21 -1.19
N VAL A 52 6.33 -4.42 -1.75
CA VAL A 52 7.44 -5.25 -2.20
C VAL A 52 7.69 -4.94 -3.67
N VAL A 53 8.92 -4.57 -4.00
CA VAL A 53 9.36 -4.36 -5.38
C VAL A 53 10.68 -5.09 -5.64
N PRO A 54 11.00 -5.40 -6.91
CA PRO A 54 12.31 -5.95 -7.24
C PRO A 54 13.46 -5.02 -6.82
N GLU A 55 14.64 -5.58 -6.57
CA GLU A 55 15.85 -4.81 -6.20
C GLU A 55 16.18 -3.70 -7.21
N ASN A 56 15.99 -3.98 -8.51
CA ASN A 56 16.26 -3.04 -9.59
C ASN A 56 15.17 -1.96 -9.77
N TYR A 57 14.20 -1.85 -8.86
CA TYR A 57 13.14 -0.88 -8.95
C TYR A 57 13.65 0.54 -8.66
N ILE A 58 13.71 1.35 -9.71
CA ILE A 58 14.39 2.65 -9.69
C ILE A 58 13.59 3.70 -8.88
N ASN A 59 12.27 3.72 -9.04
CA ASN A 59 11.42 4.76 -8.48
C ASN A 59 10.79 4.31 -7.17
N ARG A 60 11.18 4.90 -6.05
CA ARG A 60 10.58 4.56 -4.74
C ARG A 60 9.04 4.73 -4.78
N PRO A 61 8.26 3.64 -4.59
CA PRO A 61 6.81 3.73 -4.57
C PRO A 61 6.34 4.39 -3.27
N LYS A 62 5.30 5.23 -3.38
CA LYS A 62 4.67 5.90 -2.22
C LYS A 62 3.38 5.22 -1.78
N LEU A 63 2.64 4.62 -2.71
CA LEU A 63 1.34 4.02 -2.48
C LEU A 63 1.37 2.54 -2.87
N CYS A 64 0.72 1.69 -2.05
CA CYS A 64 0.46 0.32 -2.45
C CYS A 64 -0.59 0.28 -3.58
N ARG A 65 -0.75 -0.88 -4.22
CA ARG A 65 -1.68 -1.05 -5.33
C ARG A 65 -3.12 -0.69 -4.95
N GLU A 66 -3.55 -1.08 -3.75
CA GLU A 66 -4.90 -0.80 -3.27
C GLU A 66 -5.12 0.69 -2.99
N CYS A 67 -4.16 1.36 -2.35
CA CYS A 67 -4.26 2.79 -2.11
C CYS A 67 -4.15 3.60 -3.40
N THR A 68 -3.41 3.12 -4.39
CA THR A 68 -3.37 3.71 -5.74
C THR A 68 -4.74 3.60 -6.39
N ALA A 69 -5.37 2.43 -6.36
CA ALA A 69 -6.73 2.25 -6.91
C ALA A 69 -7.78 3.15 -6.23
N LEU A 70 -7.68 3.34 -4.91
CA LEU A 70 -8.56 4.25 -4.18
C LEU A 70 -8.35 5.72 -4.56
N LYS A 71 -7.08 6.11 -4.80
CA LYS A 71 -6.74 7.45 -5.27
C LYS A 71 -7.25 7.67 -6.70
N ASP A 72 -7.04 6.71 -7.58
CA ASP A 72 -7.51 6.78 -8.98
C ASP A 72 -9.04 6.81 -9.07
N ALA A 73 -9.73 6.17 -8.12
CA ALA A 73 -11.18 6.24 -7.98
C ALA A 73 -11.69 7.57 -7.37
N GLY A 74 -10.80 8.46 -6.92
CA GLY A 74 -11.15 9.72 -6.25
C GLY A 74 -11.77 9.51 -4.86
N TRP A 75 -11.45 8.40 -4.19
CA TRP A 75 -11.97 8.08 -2.86
C TRP A 75 -11.02 8.44 -1.72
N LEU A 76 -9.78 8.78 -2.04
CA LEU A 76 -8.80 9.37 -1.14
C LEU A 76 -8.63 10.85 -1.48
N GLU A 77 -8.50 11.68 -0.45
CA GLU A 77 -8.12 13.09 -0.55
C GLU A 77 -6.63 13.25 -0.93
#